data_AF-A0AAD8C2C2-F1
#
_entry.id   AF-A0AAD8C2C2-F1
#
_cell.length_a   1.000
_cell.length_b   1.000
_cell.length_c   1.000
_cell.angle_alpha   90.00
_cell.angle_beta   90.00
_cell.angle_gamma   90.00
#
_symmetry.space_group_name_H-M   'P 1'
#
loop_
_entity.id
_entity.type
_entity.pdbx_description
1 polymer ?
#
loop_
_entity_poly.entity_id
_entity_poly.type
_entity_poly.pdbx_seq_one_letter_code
_entity_poly.pdbx_strand_id
1 'polypeptide(L)'
;MATFLYAILVVAFSSLSTAELVIDVQPNVISPEITSQLVINCSITNNQVQRLDVIRSLTLSRYNETFRDFEVMIVLDLLTLNLKQLVTFKYSIISFGNVFIYLTILYPTKLDAKVYRCNVNGDNSNEKNISLFTKKAVEYETNSTALIEEIQRCKKVESKCQCSLQNNDSSSNYKRSRVHFSEISEIIKERIETLTLNCTYQTLKHHQTKTSLQSLYILHEANGVIANINKGQPVVLGKSGKYFCEANVKHSDGRAERLSEMLILTVVSPTVDNFVKVIEKLLGQVDEDTKHIQENKQNIKHTKEELKTKEQDILSNTADLNSTQQTISSMKEELTINQENLKIVQEDLNIQQRNILSMEKDFNTHLQNISNFEENLEILLSNFSTALMEMKNLTDKEDNQITSCRDVNSKDDRVVVTLASGLKIMCDTKTDGGGWIIFQRRINGQVDFYRNWQAYRYGFGDYDIGEFYLGNENIYNLTSFTNFDLRIDLKFNYQGYFAQYTHFKLLSEREFYRLKIGDYSGNAGDSLLYHKDMYFSTYDKDNNRDHRNCAAEYRGAWWYDSCHHSHLNGVWGEGIQKALFGIK
;
A
#
# COMPACT_ATOMS: atom_id res chain seq x y z
N MET A 1 20.94 41.14 -20.85
CA MET A 1 19.55 40.85 -20.43
C MET A 1 19.57 39.42 -19.91
N ALA A 2 19.87 39.09 -18.65
CA ALA A 2 19.24 39.57 -17.39
C ALA A 2 17.73 39.32 -17.47
N THR A 3 17.07 38.50 -16.63
CA THR A 3 17.27 38.15 -15.21
C THR A 3 16.80 36.69 -14.94
N PHE A 4 17.41 35.88 -14.04
CA PHE A 4 17.10 35.76 -12.59
C PHE A 4 15.59 35.59 -12.32
N LEU A 5 15.04 34.61 -11.58
CA LEU A 5 15.55 33.48 -10.78
C LEU A 5 14.68 32.22 -11.11
N TYR A 6 14.78 31.02 -10.51
CA TYR A 6 15.55 30.52 -9.37
C TYR A 6 15.81 29.01 -9.57
N ALA A 7 17.06 28.54 -9.49
CA ALA A 7 17.41 27.11 -9.55
C ALA A 7 18.71 26.86 -8.77
N ILE A 8 18.59 26.61 -7.46
CA ILE A 8 19.73 26.38 -6.58
C ILE A 8 19.67 24.95 -6.05
N LEU A 9 20.72 24.18 -6.36
CA LEU A 9 21.17 22.97 -5.68
C LEU A 9 20.12 21.85 -5.51
N VAL A 10 19.96 21.04 -6.57
CA VAL A 10 19.78 19.60 -6.39
C VAL A 10 21.09 19.01 -5.87
N VAL A 11 21.36 19.21 -4.59
CA VAL A 11 22.31 18.40 -3.83
C VAL A 11 21.52 17.33 -3.11
N ALA A 12 21.98 16.09 -3.20
CA ALA A 12 21.34 14.95 -2.60
C ALA A 12 21.29 15.08 -1.06
N PHE A 13 20.20 15.61 -0.53
CA PHE A 13 19.71 15.25 0.79
C PHE A 13 18.90 13.97 0.69
N SER A 14 19.59 12.88 0.36
CA SER A 14 19.27 11.62 1.02
C SER A 14 19.49 11.86 2.51
N SER A 15 18.41 12.12 3.25
CA SER A 15 18.47 12.09 4.71
C SER A 15 18.88 10.68 5.11
N LEU A 16 20.16 10.47 5.42
CA LEU A 16 20.56 9.31 6.20
C LEU A 16 19.79 9.44 7.51
N SER A 17 18.70 8.70 7.63
CA SER A 17 17.86 8.68 8.82
C SER A 17 18.60 7.88 9.88
N THR A 18 19.60 8.52 10.49
CA THR A 18 20.37 7.96 11.60
C THR A 18 19.41 7.55 12.70
N ALA A 19 19.39 6.25 12.98
CA ALA A 19 18.52 5.67 13.97
C ALA A 19 18.96 6.11 15.37
N GLU A 20 18.09 6.86 16.05
CA GLU A 20 18.37 7.55 17.31
C GLU A 20 17.53 6.98 18.46
N LEU A 21 18.15 6.91 19.63
CA LEU A 21 17.46 6.63 20.89
C LEU A 21 16.79 7.92 21.38
N VAL A 22 15.46 7.92 21.43
CA VAL A 22 14.64 9.08 21.75
C VAL A 22 14.02 8.92 23.13
N ILE A 23 14.08 10.00 23.92
CA ILE A 23 13.19 10.21 25.06
C ILE A 23 12.41 11.51 24.85
N ASP A 24 11.10 11.40 24.81
CA ASP A 24 10.20 12.55 24.76
C ASP A 24 9.30 12.57 25.98
N VAL A 25 8.97 13.77 26.47
CA VAL A 25 8.14 13.95 27.65
C VAL A 25 7.19 15.11 27.46
N GLN A 26 5.89 14.83 27.58
CA GLN A 26 4.81 15.78 27.29
C GLN A 26 3.79 15.83 28.45
N PRO A 27 3.48 17.03 29.00
CA PRO A 27 4.21 18.29 28.80
C PRO A 27 5.59 18.26 29.48
N ASN A 28 6.50 19.14 29.04
CA ASN A 28 7.84 19.30 29.64
C ASN A 28 7.83 20.14 30.94
N VAL A 29 6.73 20.82 31.23
CA VAL A 29 6.46 21.55 32.48
C VAL A 29 5.13 21.07 33.04
N ILE A 30 5.06 20.78 34.34
CA ILE A 30 3.83 20.35 35.01
C ILE A 30 3.39 21.37 36.08
N SER A 31 2.07 21.56 36.19
CA SER A 31 1.40 22.42 37.17
C SER A 31 0.24 21.65 37.82
N PRO A 32 0.11 21.66 39.16
CA PRO A 32 -0.81 20.78 39.88
C PRO A 32 -2.30 21.12 39.66
N GLU A 33 -2.64 22.35 39.25
CA GLU A 33 -4.03 22.73 38.98
C GLU A 33 -4.49 22.46 37.53
N ILE A 34 -3.56 22.22 36.59
CA ILE A 34 -3.86 22.24 35.14
C ILE A 34 -3.38 20.96 34.42
N THR A 35 -2.28 20.34 34.85
CA THR A 35 -1.72 19.16 34.18
C THR A 35 -2.46 17.89 34.60
N SER A 36 -3.32 17.36 33.73
CA SER A 36 -4.06 16.11 33.97
C SER A 36 -3.23 14.83 33.77
N GLN A 37 -2.20 14.86 32.93
CA GLN A 37 -1.32 13.72 32.64
C GLN A 37 0.09 14.15 32.24
N LEU A 38 1.07 13.28 32.54
CA LEU A 38 2.46 13.36 32.10
C LEU A 38 2.81 12.08 31.33
N VAL A 39 3.14 12.20 30.05
CA VAL A 39 3.50 11.07 29.18
C VAL A 39 5.01 11.08 28.93
N ILE A 40 5.66 9.95 29.20
CA ILE A 40 7.10 9.72 29.00
C ILE A 40 7.26 8.61 27.97
N ASN A 41 7.78 8.95 26.79
CA ASN A 41 8.11 8.02 25.72
C ASN A 41 9.62 7.72 25.73
N CYS A 42 9.99 6.45 25.80
CA CYS A 42 11.35 5.95 25.62
C CYS A 42 11.34 4.98 24.44
N SER A 43 11.93 5.35 23.31
CA SER A 43 11.79 4.60 22.05
C SER A 43 13.05 4.65 21.18
N ILE A 44 13.20 3.66 20.31
CA ILE A 44 14.26 3.58 19.30
C ILE A 44 13.65 3.88 17.93
N THR A 45 14.13 4.90 17.23
CA THR A 45 13.68 5.18 15.86
C THR A 45 14.32 4.19 14.88
N ASN A 46 13.62 3.83 13.81
CA ASN A 46 14.11 2.97 12.71
C ASN A 46 14.67 1.58 13.12
N ASN A 47 14.29 1.03 14.28
CA ASN A 47 14.68 -0.29 14.79
C ASN A 47 16.20 -0.56 14.90
N GLN A 48 17.03 0.49 14.88
CA GLN A 48 18.48 0.39 15.01
C GLN A 48 18.96 1.46 16.01
N VAL A 49 20.15 1.30 16.57
CA VAL A 49 20.81 2.34 17.35
C VAL A 49 22.25 2.40 16.89
N GLN A 50 22.76 3.60 16.60
CA GLN A 50 24.18 3.76 16.23
C GLN A 50 25.08 3.03 17.22
N ARG A 51 26.02 2.21 16.71
CA ARG A 51 27.03 1.45 17.48
C ARG A 51 26.52 0.20 18.24
N LEU A 52 25.30 -0.27 17.99
CA LEU A 52 24.79 -1.56 18.48
C LEU A 52 24.33 -2.45 17.32
N ASP A 53 24.84 -3.67 17.25
CA ASP A 53 24.47 -4.67 16.24
C ASP A 53 23.32 -5.58 16.73
N VAL A 54 23.28 -5.86 18.03
CA VAL A 54 22.21 -6.65 18.68
C VAL A 54 21.70 -5.90 19.90
N ILE A 55 20.42 -5.53 19.90
CA ILE A 55 19.80 -4.80 21.01
C ILE A 55 19.16 -5.79 21.99
N ARG A 56 19.58 -5.79 23.26
CA ARG A 56 19.14 -6.74 24.28
C ARG A 56 17.99 -6.21 25.13
N SER A 57 18.09 -4.96 25.60
CA SER A 57 17.06 -4.38 26.47
C SER A 57 16.93 -2.86 26.32
N LEU A 58 15.71 -2.37 26.56
CA LEU A 58 15.35 -0.96 26.65
C LEU A 58 14.88 -0.67 28.07
N THR A 59 15.34 0.42 28.67
CA THR A 59 15.21 0.68 30.11
C THR A 59 14.81 2.13 30.37
N LEU A 60 13.72 2.34 31.11
CA LEU A 60 13.31 3.65 31.59
C LEU A 60 13.70 3.83 33.06
N SER A 61 14.50 4.86 33.34
CA SER A 61 14.97 5.22 34.68
C SER A 61 14.53 6.65 35.06
N ARG A 62 14.41 6.93 36.36
CA ARG A 62 14.14 8.28 36.91
C ARG A 62 15.25 8.67 37.88
N TYR A 63 15.66 9.93 37.83
CA TYR A 63 16.69 10.45 38.73
C TYR A 63 16.16 10.50 40.16
N ASN A 64 16.88 9.85 41.08
CA ASN A 64 16.57 9.80 42.48
C ASN A 64 17.57 10.68 43.26
N GLU A 65 17.09 11.81 43.77
CA GLU A 65 17.91 12.81 44.47
C GLU A 65 18.54 12.30 45.77
N THR A 66 17.94 11.29 46.41
CA THR A 66 18.45 10.70 47.66
C THR A 66 19.73 9.90 47.42
N PHE A 67 19.76 9.11 46.36
CA PHE A 67 20.93 8.30 45.99
C PHE A 67 21.85 8.98 44.95
N ARG A 68 21.41 10.11 44.39
CA ARG A 68 22.06 10.88 43.32
C ARG A 68 22.30 10.12 42.02
N ASP A 69 21.56 9.04 41.78
CA ASP A 69 21.64 8.19 40.61
C ASP A 69 20.25 7.93 40.01
N PHE A 70 20.21 7.32 38.83
CA PHE A 70 19.01 6.95 38.10
C PHE A 70 18.49 5.58 38.54
N GLU A 71 17.42 5.60 39.31
CA GLU A 71 16.66 4.41 39.69
C GLU A 71 15.96 3.81 38.45
N VAL A 72 16.25 2.55 38.16
CA VAL A 72 15.62 1.83 37.05
C VAL A 72 14.19 1.48 37.42
N MET A 73 13.22 1.98 36.65
CA MET A 73 11.80 1.80 36.95
C MET A 73 11.17 0.68 36.13
N ILE A 74 11.52 0.60 34.84
CA ILE A 74 10.95 -0.34 33.88
C ILE A 74 12.09 -0.85 32.99
N VAL A 75 12.18 -2.18 32.84
CA VAL A 75 13.09 -2.86 31.91
C VAL A 75 12.25 -3.66 30.93
N LEU A 76 12.46 -3.46 29.64
CA LEU A 76 11.94 -4.29 28.57
C LEU A 76 13.09 -5.11 27.99
N ASP A 77 13.01 -6.43 28.09
CA ASP A 77 13.87 -7.35 27.35
C ASP A 77 13.35 -7.46 25.91
N LEU A 78 14.16 -7.10 24.92
CA LEU A 78 13.73 -6.98 23.52
C LEU A 78 13.79 -8.31 22.75
N LEU A 79 14.49 -9.32 23.30
CA LEU A 79 14.57 -10.67 22.74
C LEU A 79 13.37 -11.52 23.13
N THR A 80 12.88 -11.34 24.37
CA THR A 80 11.74 -12.07 24.94
C THR A 80 10.45 -11.26 25.00
N LEU A 81 10.51 -9.96 24.70
CA LEU A 81 9.43 -8.97 24.88
C LEU A 81 8.86 -8.96 26.31
N ASN A 82 9.68 -9.32 27.30
CA ASN A 82 9.28 -9.38 28.69
C ASN A 82 9.49 -8.02 29.38
N LEU A 83 8.40 -7.42 29.85
CA LEU A 83 8.43 -6.18 30.63
C LEU A 83 8.53 -6.48 32.13
N LYS A 84 9.57 -5.96 32.78
CA LYS A 84 9.76 -6.00 34.23
C LYS A 84 9.64 -4.61 34.82
N GLN A 85 8.63 -4.40 35.64
CA GLN A 85 8.46 -3.19 36.44
C GLN A 85 9.15 -3.38 37.79
N LEU A 86 10.11 -2.51 38.11
CA LEU A 86 10.88 -2.52 39.36
C LEU A 86 10.36 -1.49 40.37
N VAL A 87 9.66 -0.46 39.91
CA VAL A 87 9.06 0.59 40.75
C VAL A 87 7.55 0.65 40.51
N THR A 88 6.76 0.57 41.58
CA THR A 88 5.30 0.71 41.50
C THR A 88 4.92 2.20 41.43
N PHE A 89 4.15 2.57 40.42
CA PHE A 89 3.60 3.91 40.27
C PHE A 89 2.12 3.94 40.72
N LYS A 90 1.67 5.07 41.27
CA LYS A 90 0.24 5.32 41.53
C LYS A 90 -0.37 5.99 40.31
N TYR A 91 -1.59 5.58 39.93
CA TYR A 91 -2.36 6.16 38.83
C TYR A 91 -1.58 6.27 37.50
N SER A 92 -0.89 5.20 37.11
CA SER A 92 -0.12 5.15 35.87
C SER A 92 -0.65 4.13 34.87
N ILE A 93 -0.44 4.39 33.58
CA ILE A 93 -0.62 3.43 32.49
C ILE A 93 0.74 3.19 31.86
N ILE A 94 1.11 1.91 31.66
CA ILE A 94 2.34 1.51 30.97
C ILE A 94 1.94 0.78 29.70
N SER A 95 2.52 1.17 28.57
CA SER A 95 2.36 0.51 27.28
C SER A 95 3.73 0.29 26.66
N PHE A 96 3.95 -0.84 26.00
CA PHE A 96 5.25 -1.18 25.43
C PHE A 96 5.08 -1.96 24.13
N GLY A 97 6.15 -2.03 23.35
CA GLY A 97 6.23 -2.81 22.13
C GLY A 97 7.69 -3.04 21.77
N ASN A 98 7.96 -3.65 20.61
CA ASN A 98 9.26 -4.22 20.25
C ASN A 98 10.46 -3.24 20.27
N VAL A 99 10.21 -1.93 20.33
CA VAL A 99 11.24 -0.87 20.35
C VAL A 99 10.86 0.34 21.22
N PHE A 100 9.85 0.25 22.10
CA PHE A 100 9.39 1.39 22.90
C PHE A 100 8.77 1.02 24.26
N ILE A 101 8.81 1.99 25.18
CA ILE A 101 8.13 2.03 26.48
C ILE A 101 7.47 3.40 26.62
N TYR A 102 6.14 3.44 26.76
CA TYR A 102 5.37 4.60 27.20
C TYR A 102 4.98 4.43 28.67
N LEU A 103 5.26 5.44 29.48
CA LEU A 103 4.77 5.59 30.85
C LEU A 103 3.90 6.86 30.90
N THR A 104 2.61 6.70 31.20
CA THR A 104 1.68 7.81 31.47
C THR A 104 1.40 7.87 32.96
N ILE A 105 1.64 9.03 33.59
CA ILE A 105 1.29 9.30 34.98
C ILE A 105 0.08 10.24 34.98
N LEU A 106 -1.04 9.81 35.56
CA LEU A 106 -2.25 10.60 35.70
C LEU A 106 -2.16 11.46 36.97
N TYR A 107 -2.58 12.72 36.88
CA TYR A 107 -2.49 13.71 37.96
C TYR A 107 -1.06 13.86 38.53
N PRO A 108 -0.05 14.18 37.68
CA PRO A 108 1.34 14.29 38.09
C PRO A 108 1.56 15.38 39.14
N THR A 109 2.45 15.10 40.10
CA THR A 109 2.73 15.99 41.24
C THR A 109 4.13 16.57 41.16
N LYS A 110 4.50 17.47 42.10
CA LYS A 110 5.88 17.95 42.25
C LYS A 110 6.93 16.83 42.38
N LEU A 111 6.55 15.63 42.82
CA LEU A 111 7.47 14.49 42.92
C LEU A 111 7.79 13.86 41.56
N ASP A 112 6.96 14.09 40.55
CA ASP A 112 7.07 13.52 39.20
C ASP A 112 7.84 14.44 38.24
N ALA A 113 8.04 15.71 38.60
CA ALA A 113 8.98 16.63 37.97
C ALA A 113 10.43 16.23 38.29
N LYS A 114 10.96 15.29 37.49
CA LYS A 114 12.30 14.72 37.63
C LYS A 114 12.98 14.61 36.27
N VAL A 115 14.26 14.28 36.29
CA VAL A 115 14.98 13.88 35.07
C VAL A 115 14.72 12.42 34.80
N TYR A 116 14.19 12.11 33.62
CA TYR A 116 14.00 10.75 33.12
C TYR A 116 15.13 10.39 32.16
N ARG A 117 15.53 9.11 32.14
CA ARG A 117 16.58 8.57 31.28
C ARG A 117 16.06 7.32 30.58
N CYS A 118 16.14 7.34 29.25
CA CYS A 118 15.93 6.16 28.40
C CYS A 118 17.32 5.59 28.11
N ASN A 119 17.53 4.30 28.39
CA ASN A 119 18.81 3.61 28.21
C ASN A 119 18.60 2.32 27.44
N VAL A 120 19.46 2.05 26.47
CA VAL A 120 19.45 0.84 25.65
C VAL A 120 20.77 0.10 25.82
N ASN A 121 20.69 -1.22 26.02
CA ASN A 121 21.85 -2.10 26.16
C ASN A 121 21.87 -3.13 25.02
N GLY A 122 23.06 -3.42 24.49
CA GLY A 122 23.25 -4.37 23.41
C GLY A 122 24.71 -4.77 23.23
N ASP A 123 25.02 -5.52 22.16
CA ASP A 123 26.38 -5.87 21.77
C ASP A 123 26.77 -5.16 20.46
N ASN A 124 28.08 -4.98 20.24
CA ASN A 124 28.62 -4.64 18.93
C ASN A 124 29.66 -5.68 18.47
N SER A 125 30.17 -5.51 17.25
CA SER A 125 31.10 -6.44 16.59
C SER A 125 32.40 -6.73 17.36
N ASN A 126 32.82 -5.86 18.29
CA ASN A 126 34.14 -5.88 18.90
C ASN A 126 34.13 -6.00 20.44
N GLU A 127 33.03 -5.67 21.12
CA GLU A 127 32.87 -5.68 22.58
C GLU A 127 31.51 -6.26 23.02
N LYS A 128 31.50 -7.01 24.12
CA LYS A 128 30.28 -7.51 24.75
C LYS A 128 29.74 -6.51 25.76
N ASN A 129 28.48 -6.12 25.61
CA ASN A 129 27.73 -5.12 26.38
C ASN A 129 28.20 -3.65 26.23
N ILE A 130 27.57 -2.94 25.29
CA ILE A 130 27.56 -1.47 25.21
C ILE A 130 26.20 -0.94 25.70
N SER A 131 26.22 0.20 26.38
CA SER A 131 25.02 0.94 26.80
C SER A 131 25.02 2.36 26.24
N LEU A 132 23.86 2.83 25.80
CA LEU A 132 23.63 4.17 25.27
C LEU A 132 22.39 4.76 25.93
N PHE A 133 22.41 6.05 26.26
CA PHE A 133 21.30 6.70 26.94
C PHE A 133 21.03 8.11 26.45
N THR A 134 19.79 8.54 26.66
CA THR A 134 19.30 9.90 26.46
C THR A 134 18.45 10.32 27.66
N LYS A 135 18.32 11.63 27.92
CA LYS A 135 17.65 12.16 29.11
C LYS A 135 16.79 13.38 28.82
N LYS A 136 15.67 13.52 29.54
CA LYS A 136 14.77 14.69 29.50
C LYS A 136 14.42 15.10 30.92
N ALA A 137 14.43 16.41 31.19
CA ALA A 137 13.94 16.97 32.44
C ALA A 137 12.46 17.34 32.31
N VAL A 138 11.71 17.16 33.40
CA VAL A 138 10.36 17.71 33.59
C VAL A 138 10.45 18.78 34.67
N GLU A 139 10.03 19.98 34.34
CA GLU A 139 10.06 21.13 35.26
C GLU A 139 8.73 21.24 36.02
N TYR A 140 8.76 21.85 37.20
CA TYR A 140 7.57 22.08 38.03
C TYR A 140 7.38 23.59 38.21
N GLU A 141 6.23 24.10 37.77
CA GLU A 141 5.90 25.51 37.97
C GLU A 141 5.08 25.71 39.25
N THR A 142 5.48 26.67 40.08
CA THR A 142 4.65 27.18 41.17
C THR A 142 3.80 28.33 40.65
N ASN A 143 2.48 28.24 40.90
CA ASN A 143 1.39 29.10 40.41
C ASN A 143 1.52 30.62 40.72
N SER A 144 2.63 31.07 41.31
CA SER A 144 2.99 32.48 41.43
C SER A 144 3.50 33.09 40.12
N THR A 145 4.13 32.33 39.23
CA THR A 145 4.80 32.92 38.05
C THR A 145 3.85 33.13 36.89
N ALA A 146 3.19 32.08 36.37
CA ALA A 146 2.15 32.19 35.35
C ALA A 146 1.07 33.25 35.67
N LEU A 147 0.57 33.32 36.92
CA LEU A 147 -0.43 34.30 37.31
C LEU A 147 0.13 35.74 37.30
N ILE A 148 1.40 35.94 37.68
CA ILE A 148 2.05 37.26 37.65
C ILE A 148 2.38 37.68 36.21
N GLU A 149 2.80 36.76 35.35
CA GLU A 149 3.08 37.07 33.93
C GLU A 149 1.80 37.43 33.16
N GLU A 150 0.69 36.75 33.41
CA GLU A 150 -0.60 37.10 32.79
C GLU A 150 -1.15 38.44 33.31
N ILE A 151 -0.98 38.75 34.61
CA ILE A 151 -1.28 40.08 35.17
C ILE A 151 -0.38 41.18 34.56
N GLN A 152 0.88 40.88 34.26
CA GLN A 152 1.78 41.82 33.57
C GLN A 152 1.41 41.99 32.09
N ARG A 153 0.92 40.95 31.43
CA ARG A 153 0.46 40.96 30.03
C ARG A 153 -0.78 41.83 29.85
N CYS A 154 -1.71 41.83 30.81
CA CYS A 154 -2.93 42.64 30.79
C CYS A 154 -2.75 44.14 31.12
N LYS A 155 -1.51 44.66 31.27
CA LYS A 155 -1.26 46.04 31.70
C LYS A 155 -0.49 46.91 30.70
N LYS A 156 -0.78 46.75 29.41
CA LYS A 156 -0.20 47.58 28.32
C LYS A 156 -1.28 47.99 27.33
N VAL A 157 -1.22 49.26 26.88
CA VAL A 157 -2.29 50.02 26.17
C VAL A 157 -3.40 50.47 27.15
N GLU A 158 -3.81 51.75 27.26
CA GLU A 158 -3.57 52.93 26.40
C GLU A 158 -3.14 54.16 27.22
N SER A 159 -2.17 54.92 26.73
CA SER A 159 -1.81 56.25 27.25
C SER A 159 -2.33 57.35 26.32
N LYS A 160 -3.19 58.24 26.81
CA LYS A 160 -3.49 59.52 26.15
C LYS A 160 -3.14 60.68 27.07
N CYS A 161 -2.13 61.43 26.67
CA CYS A 161 -1.73 62.68 27.30
C CYS A 161 -2.75 63.79 27.03
N GLN A 162 -2.93 64.69 27.99
CA GLN A 162 -3.30 66.07 27.69
C GLN A 162 -2.64 67.01 28.71
N CYS A 163 -1.85 67.96 28.20
CA CYS A 163 -1.17 68.99 29.00
C CYS A 163 -1.71 70.37 28.60
N SER A 164 -1.94 71.27 29.56
CA SER A 164 -1.72 72.73 29.49
C SER A 164 -1.95 73.33 30.89
N LEU A 165 -0.99 74.05 31.49
CA LEU A 165 -0.84 75.54 31.50
C LEU A 165 -1.98 76.23 32.30
N GLN A 166 -1.73 77.22 33.18
CA GLN A 166 -0.59 78.13 33.30
C GLN A 166 -0.59 78.89 34.66
N ASN A 167 0.60 79.36 35.12
CA ASN A 167 0.86 80.55 35.96
C ASN A 167 0.19 80.65 37.37
N ASN A 168 0.68 81.40 38.36
CA ASN A 168 1.84 82.30 38.49
C ASN A 168 2.23 82.35 39.99
N ASP A 169 3.51 82.51 40.36
CA ASP A 169 4.02 83.81 40.86
C ASP A 169 5.44 83.74 41.47
N SER A 170 6.08 84.91 41.46
CA SER A 170 7.46 85.13 41.89
C SER A 170 7.61 85.41 43.39
N SER A 171 8.75 85.01 43.99
CA SER A 171 9.77 85.95 44.50
C SER A 171 10.81 85.31 45.47
N SER A 172 11.81 86.13 45.84
CA SER A 172 12.86 85.91 46.85
C SER A 172 14.13 85.14 46.45
N ASN A 173 15.19 85.90 46.19
CA ASN A 173 16.57 85.42 46.05
C ASN A 173 17.17 85.08 47.42
N TYR A 174 17.30 83.80 47.76
CA TYR A 174 18.43 83.27 48.54
C TYR A 174 18.66 81.80 48.18
N LYS A 175 19.79 81.50 47.52
CA LYS A 175 20.14 80.13 47.05
C LYS A 175 20.97 79.38 48.11
N ARG A 176 20.31 78.53 48.90
CA ARG A 176 20.92 77.41 49.65
C ARG A 176 20.40 76.07 49.12
N SER A 177 21.05 74.97 49.49
CA SER A 177 20.51 73.61 49.31
C SER A 177 19.11 73.50 49.91
N ARG A 178 18.22 72.74 49.28
CA ARG A 178 16.85 72.52 49.77
C ARG A 178 16.53 71.03 49.83
N VAL A 179 15.66 70.70 50.77
CA VAL A 179 14.92 69.44 50.84
C VAL A 179 13.59 69.68 50.11
N HIS A 180 13.09 68.66 49.41
CA HIS A 180 11.78 68.71 48.79
C HIS A 180 10.97 67.45 49.11
N PHE A 181 9.79 67.65 49.67
CA PHE A 181 8.85 66.62 50.10
C PHE A 181 7.56 66.73 49.28
N SER A 182 7.11 65.60 48.73
CA SER A 182 5.96 65.53 47.81
C SER A 182 5.19 64.23 48.00
N GLU A 183 3.89 64.26 47.70
CA GLU A 183 2.98 63.12 47.86
C GLU A 183 1.99 63.01 46.69
N ILE A 184 1.30 61.86 46.63
CA ILE A 184 0.29 61.59 45.59
C ILE A 184 -1.09 62.14 45.98
N SER A 185 -1.39 62.30 47.28
CA SER A 185 -2.63 62.89 47.79
C SER A 185 -2.51 63.36 49.26
N GLU A 186 -2.97 64.58 49.57
CA GLU A 186 -3.05 65.15 50.94
C GLU A 186 -4.09 64.44 51.84
N ILE A 187 -5.06 63.76 51.20
CA ILE A 187 -6.14 63.04 51.86
C ILE A 187 -6.10 61.58 51.42
N ILE A 188 -6.12 60.66 52.39
CA ILE A 188 -6.03 59.22 52.13
C ILE A 188 -7.28 58.54 52.69
N LYS A 189 -7.99 57.77 51.87
CA LYS A 189 -9.08 56.89 52.34
C LYS A 189 -8.51 55.59 52.89
N GLU A 190 -8.69 55.37 54.21
CA GLU A 190 -8.16 54.19 54.90
C GLU A 190 -8.60 52.89 54.19
N ARG A 191 -7.65 51.97 53.96
CA ARG A 191 -7.85 50.64 53.32
C ARG A 191 -8.33 50.64 51.87
N ILE A 192 -8.48 51.80 51.23
CA ILE A 192 -8.83 51.91 49.80
C ILE A 192 -7.65 52.39 48.97
N GLU A 193 -6.85 53.32 49.48
CA GLU A 193 -5.77 54.00 48.74
C GLU A 193 -4.39 53.72 49.37
N THR A 194 -3.37 53.52 48.53
CA THR A 194 -1.97 53.35 48.96
C THR A 194 -1.23 54.68 48.96
N LEU A 195 -0.82 55.17 50.13
CA LEU A 195 0.02 56.37 50.25
C LEU A 195 1.46 56.10 49.78
N THR A 196 2.00 57.00 48.95
CA THR A 196 3.43 57.08 48.62
C THR A 196 3.95 58.48 48.95
N LEU A 197 5.04 58.55 49.72
CA LEU A 197 5.71 59.80 50.13
C LEU A 197 7.12 59.87 49.55
N ASN A 198 7.44 60.95 48.84
CA ASN A 198 8.72 61.17 48.19
C ASN A 198 9.49 62.30 48.88
N CYS A 199 10.54 61.93 49.63
CA CYS A 199 11.45 62.83 50.34
C CYS A 199 12.79 62.88 49.59
N THR A 200 13.18 64.06 49.10
CA THR A 200 14.35 64.24 48.23
C THR A 200 15.23 65.41 48.68
N TYR A 201 16.53 65.37 48.39
CA TYR A 201 17.49 66.44 48.71
C TYR A 201 18.20 66.91 47.43
N GLN A 202 18.18 68.21 47.16
CA GLN A 202 18.74 68.79 45.93
C GLN A 202 19.86 69.79 46.22
N THR A 203 21.04 69.52 45.66
CA THR A 203 22.21 70.41 45.69
C THR A 203 22.30 71.24 44.41
N LEU A 204 22.23 72.56 44.54
CA LEU A 204 22.43 73.50 43.44
C LEU A 204 23.93 73.78 43.28
N LYS A 205 24.51 73.35 42.15
CA LYS A 205 25.93 73.60 41.82
C LYS A 205 26.17 75.08 41.49
N HIS A 206 26.69 75.86 42.44
CA HIS A 206 27.74 76.86 42.18
C HIS A 206 28.42 77.30 43.49
N HIS A 207 29.74 77.53 43.43
CA HIS A 207 30.66 77.94 44.51
C HIS A 207 31.01 76.93 45.64
N GLN A 208 32.05 76.13 45.34
CA GLN A 208 33.24 75.87 46.18
C GLN A 208 33.13 75.36 47.64
N THR A 209 31.96 74.96 48.13
CA THR A 209 31.87 74.11 49.34
C THR A 209 31.34 72.72 48.99
N LYS A 210 32.10 71.67 49.34
CA LYS A 210 31.65 70.28 49.20
C LYS A 210 30.70 69.98 50.37
N THR A 211 29.41 70.05 50.13
CA THR A 211 28.39 69.56 51.06
C THR A 211 28.21 68.05 50.91
N SER A 212 28.19 67.32 52.03
CA SER A 212 27.89 65.90 52.09
C SER A 212 26.56 65.67 52.83
N LEU A 213 25.62 64.98 52.19
CA LEU A 213 24.42 64.48 52.86
C LEU A 213 24.84 63.33 53.78
N GLN A 214 24.57 63.45 55.08
CA GLN A 214 24.93 62.44 56.08
C GLN A 214 23.76 61.46 56.30
N SER A 215 22.54 61.98 56.35
CA SER A 215 21.32 61.18 56.44
C SER A 215 20.09 61.96 55.98
N LEU A 216 19.08 61.22 55.51
CA LEU A 216 17.77 61.72 55.07
C LEU A 216 16.68 60.84 55.69
N TYR A 217 15.75 61.48 56.42
CA TYR A 217 14.69 60.81 57.17
C TYR A 217 13.32 61.32 56.76
N ILE A 218 12.31 60.46 56.90
CA ILE A 218 10.91 60.89 57.07
C ILE A 218 10.54 60.64 58.54
N LEU A 219 10.03 61.66 59.23
CA LEU A 219 9.55 61.58 60.61
C LEU A 219 8.05 61.86 60.72
N HIS A 220 7.39 61.30 61.73
CA HIS A 220 6.04 61.66 62.17
C HIS A 220 6.11 62.40 63.51
N GLU A 221 5.33 63.45 63.70
CA GLU A 221 5.36 64.27 64.93
C GLU A 221 5.23 63.45 66.23
N ALA A 222 4.38 62.42 66.24
CA ALA A 222 4.13 61.58 67.41
C ALA A 222 4.91 60.25 67.44
N ASN A 223 5.44 59.78 66.30
CA ASN A 223 6.04 58.43 66.21
C ASN A 223 7.57 58.46 65.93
N GLY A 224 8.17 59.63 65.76
CA GLY A 224 9.61 59.75 65.45
C GLY A 224 9.94 59.35 64.01
N VAL A 225 11.15 58.84 63.78
CA VAL A 225 11.63 58.44 62.44
C VAL A 225 10.83 57.24 61.93
N ILE A 226 10.15 57.42 60.80
CA ILE A 226 9.34 56.39 60.14
C ILE A 226 10.12 55.67 59.03
N ALA A 227 10.97 56.40 58.31
CA ALA A 227 11.77 55.87 57.21
C ALA A 227 13.18 56.49 57.22
N ASN A 228 14.18 55.67 56.88
CA ASN A 228 15.58 56.09 56.74
C ASN A 228 16.09 55.63 55.37
N ILE A 229 16.39 56.57 54.48
CA ILE A 229 16.58 56.29 53.05
C ILE A 229 17.92 55.57 52.74
N ASN A 230 18.78 55.35 53.75
CA ASN A 230 19.99 54.53 53.61
C ASN A 230 19.77 53.01 53.70
N LYS A 231 18.55 52.51 53.94
CA LYS A 231 18.18 51.09 53.75
C LYS A 231 16.76 50.98 53.20
N GLY A 232 16.60 50.38 52.02
CA GLY A 232 15.31 50.26 51.34
C GLY A 232 14.31 49.41 52.12
N GLN A 233 13.41 50.05 52.85
CA GLN A 233 12.27 49.42 53.53
C GLN A 233 10.97 50.08 53.05
N PRO A 234 9.95 49.30 52.62
CA PRO A 234 8.61 49.82 52.44
C PRO A 234 7.99 50.10 53.80
N VAL A 235 7.31 51.25 53.94
CA VAL A 235 6.72 51.70 55.19
C VAL A 235 5.21 51.86 55.02
N VAL A 236 4.43 51.08 55.77
CA VAL A 236 2.97 51.14 55.73
C VAL A 236 2.49 52.28 56.63
N LEU A 237 1.97 53.33 56.03
CA LEU A 237 1.46 54.52 56.70
C LEU A 237 -0.07 54.56 56.67
N GLY A 238 -0.67 54.91 57.79
CA GLY A 238 -2.13 54.91 57.98
C GLY A 238 -2.59 55.71 59.19
N LYS A 239 -1.90 56.82 59.51
CA LYS A 239 -2.28 57.74 60.59
C LYS A 239 -2.20 59.19 60.13
N SER A 240 -3.22 59.98 60.48
CA SER A 240 -3.22 61.44 60.30
C SER A 240 -2.18 62.09 61.22
N GLY A 241 -1.57 63.17 60.75
CA GLY A 241 -0.58 63.95 61.51
C GLY A 241 0.41 64.67 60.62
N LYS A 242 1.39 65.33 61.25
CA LYS A 242 2.47 66.04 60.55
C LYS A 242 3.65 65.12 60.27
N TYR A 243 4.08 65.14 59.01
CA TYR A 243 5.20 64.39 58.48
C TYR A 243 6.33 65.37 58.10
N PHE A 244 7.57 65.02 58.41
CA PHE A 244 8.75 65.87 58.18
C PHE A 244 9.77 65.12 57.34
N CYS A 245 10.20 65.70 56.24
CA CYS A 245 11.36 65.24 55.47
C CYS A 245 12.58 66.04 55.95
N GLU A 246 13.56 65.36 56.55
CA GLU A 246 14.72 66.01 57.18
C GLU A 246 16.05 65.49 56.64
N ALA A 247 16.91 66.43 56.21
CA ALA A 247 18.27 66.17 55.76
C ALA A 247 19.29 66.76 56.73
N ASN A 248 20.22 65.94 57.20
CA ASN A 248 21.41 66.39 57.91
C ASN A 248 22.57 66.51 56.92
N VAL A 249 23.10 67.72 56.76
CA VAL A 249 24.15 68.04 55.79
C VAL A 249 25.39 68.53 56.53
N LYS A 250 26.57 68.03 56.14
CA LYS A 250 27.85 68.50 56.65
C LYS A 250 28.61 69.28 55.58
N HIS A 251 28.96 70.52 55.90
CA HIS A 251 29.75 71.42 55.07
C HIS A 251 31.25 71.09 55.19
N SER A 252 32.02 71.45 54.16
CA SER A 252 33.46 71.16 54.08
C SER A 252 34.33 71.92 55.09
N ASP A 253 33.76 72.91 55.79
CA ASP A 253 34.39 73.66 56.90
C ASP A 253 34.10 73.04 58.28
N GLY A 254 33.43 71.88 58.32
CA GLY A 254 33.06 71.17 59.54
C GLY A 254 31.70 71.53 60.12
N ARG A 255 31.03 72.59 59.65
CA ARG A 255 29.68 72.95 60.13
C ARG A 255 28.64 71.91 59.70
N ALA A 256 27.74 71.60 60.62
CA ALA A 256 26.54 70.80 60.35
C ALA A 256 25.32 71.72 60.20
N GLU A 257 24.48 71.44 59.21
CA GLU A 257 23.21 72.13 58.95
C GLU A 257 22.10 71.08 58.84
N ARG A 258 20.97 71.32 59.54
CA ARG A 258 19.76 70.50 59.46
C ARG A 258 18.73 71.27 58.63
N LEU A 259 18.24 70.62 57.59
CA LEU A 259 17.21 71.14 56.69
C LEU A 259 15.94 70.29 56.86
N SER A 260 14.78 70.92 56.96
CA SER A 260 13.50 70.24 57.18
C SER A 260 12.37 70.88 56.36
N GLU A 261 11.49 70.05 55.83
CA GLU A 261 10.23 70.46 55.21
C GLU A 261 9.08 69.62 55.80
N MET A 262 7.90 70.23 55.99
CA MET A 262 6.75 69.64 56.67
C MET A 262 5.58 69.46 55.70
N LEU A 263 4.87 68.34 55.82
CA LEU A 263 3.63 68.03 55.12
C LEU A 263 2.58 67.56 56.14
N ILE A 264 1.30 67.88 55.93
CA ILE A 264 0.22 67.51 56.88
C ILE A 264 -0.72 66.54 56.18
N LEU A 265 -0.80 65.31 56.70
CA LEU A 265 -1.61 64.25 56.11
C LEU A 265 -2.89 64.01 56.90
N THR A 266 -4.00 63.90 56.18
CA THR A 266 -5.31 63.58 56.77
C THR A 266 -5.80 62.22 56.25
N VAL A 267 -5.73 61.20 57.11
CA VAL A 267 -6.40 59.91 56.86
C VAL A 267 -7.87 60.06 57.24
N VAL A 268 -8.76 59.74 56.30
CA VAL A 268 -10.21 59.83 56.45
C VAL A 268 -10.81 58.43 56.32
N SER A 269 -11.72 58.06 57.22
CA SER A 269 -12.42 56.78 57.12
C SER A 269 -13.31 56.75 55.87
N PRO A 270 -13.36 55.62 55.13
CA PRO A 270 -14.17 55.54 53.93
C PRO A 270 -15.67 55.68 54.22
N THR A 271 -16.36 56.49 53.39
CA THR A 271 -17.82 56.67 53.42
C THR A 271 -18.55 55.49 52.77
N VAL A 272 -19.85 55.35 53.07
CA VAL A 272 -20.72 54.31 52.47
C VAL A 272 -20.68 54.34 50.93
N ASP A 273 -20.68 55.53 50.33
CA ASP A 273 -20.56 55.74 48.87
C ASP A 273 -19.27 55.14 48.26
N ASN A 274 -18.14 55.18 48.98
CA ASN A 274 -16.92 54.53 48.51
C ASN A 274 -17.06 52.99 48.48
N PHE A 275 -17.76 52.40 49.45
CA PHE A 275 -18.02 50.97 49.48
C PHE A 275 -19.03 50.54 48.41
N VAL A 276 -20.07 51.35 48.15
CA VAL A 276 -21.03 51.11 47.06
C VAL A 276 -20.31 50.99 45.71
N LYS A 277 -19.41 51.92 45.38
CA LYS A 277 -18.64 51.88 44.12
C LYS A 277 -17.74 50.64 43.98
N VAL A 278 -17.18 50.14 45.07
CA VAL A 278 -16.41 48.88 45.06
C VAL A 278 -17.34 47.69 44.85
N ILE A 279 -18.51 47.67 45.49
CA ILE A 279 -19.52 46.62 45.32
C ILE A 279 -20.07 46.61 43.89
N GLU A 280 -20.40 47.76 43.31
CA GLU A 280 -20.85 47.89 41.90
C GLU A 280 -19.81 47.30 40.92
N LYS A 281 -18.53 47.60 41.12
CA LYS A 281 -17.45 47.04 40.30
C LYS A 281 -17.31 45.52 40.46
N LEU A 282 -17.45 45.00 41.68
CA LEU A 282 -17.42 43.57 41.95
C LEU A 282 -18.62 42.84 41.36
N LEU A 283 -19.82 43.44 41.42
CA LEU A 283 -21.02 42.90 40.77
C LEU A 283 -20.86 42.81 39.25
N GLY A 284 -20.30 43.85 38.62
CA GLY A 284 -20.00 43.81 37.18
C GLY A 284 -19.03 42.68 36.79
N GLN A 285 -18.01 42.41 37.60
CA GLN A 285 -17.12 41.27 37.38
C GLN A 285 -17.85 39.93 37.54
N VAL A 286 -18.71 39.80 38.56
CA VAL A 286 -19.51 38.58 38.79
C VAL A 286 -20.46 38.30 37.63
N ASP A 287 -21.06 39.33 37.02
CA ASP A 287 -21.92 39.18 35.85
C ASP A 287 -21.13 38.71 34.61
N GLU A 288 -19.92 39.25 34.39
CA GLU A 288 -19.04 38.86 33.29
C GLU A 288 -18.50 37.42 33.45
N ASP A 289 -18.05 37.07 34.66
CA ASP A 289 -17.62 35.72 35.01
C ASP A 289 -18.78 34.71 34.85
N THR A 290 -20.00 35.08 35.26
CA THR A 290 -21.21 34.26 35.12
C THR A 290 -21.53 33.98 33.64
N LYS A 291 -21.34 34.97 32.76
CA LYS A 291 -21.49 34.80 31.32
C LYS A 291 -20.47 33.80 30.75
N HIS A 292 -19.20 33.94 31.11
CA HIS A 292 -18.15 33.00 30.68
C HIS A 292 -18.36 31.58 31.21
N ILE A 293 -18.86 31.41 32.44
CA ILE A 293 -19.27 30.10 32.98
C ILE A 293 -20.38 29.47 32.13
N GLN A 294 -21.35 30.26 31.68
CA GLN A 294 -22.45 29.78 30.84
C GLN A 294 -21.98 29.40 29.42
N GLU A 295 -21.07 30.16 28.82
CA GLU A 295 -20.42 29.83 27.54
C GLU A 295 -19.62 28.51 27.65
N ASN A 296 -18.79 28.38 28.69
CA ASN A 296 -18.03 27.15 28.96
C ASN A 296 -18.95 25.94 29.20
N LYS A 297 -20.09 26.12 29.86
CA LYS A 297 -21.10 25.07 30.06
C LYS A 297 -21.72 24.59 28.74
N GLN A 298 -21.92 25.49 27.76
CA GLN A 298 -22.37 25.11 26.42
C GLN A 298 -21.27 24.35 25.66
N ASN A 299 -20.03 24.83 25.72
CA ASN A 299 -18.88 24.16 25.10
C ASN A 299 -18.69 22.73 25.64
N ILE A 300 -18.72 22.55 26.96
CA ILE A 300 -18.66 21.22 27.62
C ILE A 300 -19.79 20.31 27.16
N LYS A 301 -21.01 20.83 26.96
CA LYS A 301 -22.13 20.04 26.42
C LYS A 301 -21.84 19.55 25.00
N HIS A 302 -21.34 20.43 24.14
CA HIS A 302 -20.99 20.09 22.76
C HIS A 302 -19.87 19.05 22.70
N THR A 303 -18.76 19.25 23.42
CA THR A 303 -17.66 18.27 23.50
C THR A 303 -18.12 16.92 24.04
N LYS A 304 -19.09 16.89 24.97
CA LYS A 304 -19.68 15.63 25.46
C LYS A 304 -20.51 14.91 24.39
N GLU A 305 -21.20 15.65 23.53
CA GLU A 305 -21.93 15.09 22.38
C GLU A 305 -20.95 14.54 21.33
N GLU A 306 -19.88 15.28 21.00
CA GLU A 306 -18.81 14.80 20.10
C GLU A 306 -18.10 13.55 20.63
N LEU A 307 -17.78 13.49 21.93
CA LEU A 307 -17.15 12.33 22.56
C LEU A 307 -18.04 11.10 22.46
N LYS A 308 -19.36 11.26 22.60
CA LYS A 308 -20.32 10.15 22.44
C LYS A 308 -20.37 9.63 21.00
N THR A 309 -20.29 10.51 19.99
CA THR A 309 -20.18 10.09 18.59
C THR A 309 -18.90 9.30 18.36
N LYS A 310 -17.75 9.81 18.84
CA LYS A 310 -16.46 9.11 18.72
C LYS A 310 -16.44 7.75 19.43
N GLU A 311 -17.14 7.61 20.55
CA GLU A 311 -17.32 6.32 21.23
C GLU A 311 -18.09 5.31 20.35
N GLN A 312 -19.12 5.76 19.64
CA GLN A 312 -19.86 4.93 18.68
C GLN A 312 -19.01 4.55 17.46
N ASP A 313 -18.21 5.47 16.93
CA ASP A 313 -17.27 5.19 15.83
C ASP A 313 -16.23 4.13 16.24
N ILE A 314 -15.68 4.22 17.45
CA ILE A 314 -14.74 3.23 18.00
C ILE A 314 -15.40 1.86 18.13
N LEU A 315 -16.65 1.79 18.59
CA LEU A 315 -17.39 0.53 18.68
C LEU A 315 -17.63 -0.10 17.29
N SER A 316 -17.98 0.70 16.27
CA SER A 316 -18.12 0.22 14.89
C SER A 316 -16.81 -0.33 14.35
N ASN A 317 -15.74 0.45 14.43
CA ASN A 317 -14.40 0.05 13.97
C ASN A 317 -13.90 -1.22 14.68
N THR A 318 -14.27 -1.42 15.95
CA THR A 318 -13.95 -2.64 16.71
C THR A 318 -14.73 -3.86 16.18
N ALA A 319 -15.99 -3.71 15.79
CA ALA A 319 -16.77 -4.77 15.16
C ALA A 319 -16.19 -5.16 13.78
N ASP A 320 -15.81 -4.17 12.97
CA ASP A 320 -15.20 -4.37 11.66
C ASP A 320 -13.81 -5.06 11.77
N LEU A 321 -13.02 -4.69 12.78
CA LEU A 321 -11.75 -5.36 13.10
C LEU A 321 -11.96 -6.83 13.46
N ASN A 322 -12.95 -7.13 14.31
CA ASN A 322 -13.29 -8.50 14.71
C ASN A 322 -13.77 -9.36 13.52
N SER A 323 -14.60 -8.78 12.64
CA SER A 323 -15.02 -9.42 11.38
C SER A 323 -13.81 -9.73 10.48
N THR A 324 -12.91 -8.76 10.31
CA THR A 324 -11.67 -8.92 9.53
C THR A 324 -10.77 -10.02 10.13
N GLN A 325 -10.66 -10.09 11.46
CA GLN A 325 -9.90 -11.14 12.15
C GLN A 325 -10.49 -12.54 11.95
N GLN A 326 -11.82 -12.67 11.89
CA GLN A 326 -12.48 -13.95 11.56
C GLN A 326 -12.17 -14.39 10.13
N THR A 327 -12.26 -13.48 9.15
CA THR A 327 -11.90 -13.76 7.75
C THR A 327 -10.44 -14.17 7.59
N ILE A 328 -9.51 -13.51 8.31
CA ILE A 328 -8.09 -13.90 8.33
C ILE A 328 -7.92 -15.32 8.92
N SER A 329 -8.72 -15.71 9.91
CA SER A 329 -8.68 -17.07 10.47
C SER A 329 -9.12 -18.13 9.45
N SER A 330 -10.24 -17.92 8.74
CA SER A 330 -10.70 -18.88 7.72
C SER A 330 -9.72 -18.99 6.55
N MET A 331 -9.17 -17.86 6.08
CA MET A 331 -8.13 -17.87 5.03
C MET A 331 -6.87 -18.63 5.46
N LYS A 332 -6.52 -18.61 6.75
CA LYS A 332 -5.39 -19.37 7.29
C LYS A 332 -5.66 -20.88 7.33
N GLU A 333 -6.89 -21.28 7.60
CA GLU A 333 -7.32 -22.70 7.52
C GLU A 333 -7.29 -23.20 6.07
N GLU A 334 -7.84 -22.44 5.12
CA GLU A 334 -7.77 -22.75 3.69
C GLU A 334 -6.32 -22.84 3.19
N LEU A 335 -5.44 -21.92 3.60
CA LEU A 335 -4.02 -21.97 3.25
C LEU A 335 -3.35 -23.25 3.78
N THR A 336 -3.73 -23.71 4.97
CA THR A 336 -3.20 -24.94 5.57
C THR A 336 -3.66 -26.18 4.77
N ILE A 337 -4.92 -26.22 4.37
CA ILE A 337 -5.47 -27.30 3.51
C ILE A 337 -4.75 -27.31 2.14
N ASN A 338 -4.56 -26.13 1.54
CA ASN A 338 -3.85 -26.01 0.26
C ASN A 338 -2.37 -26.43 0.35
N GLN A 339 -1.70 -26.14 1.46
CA GLN A 339 -0.33 -26.63 1.71
C GLN A 339 -0.27 -28.17 1.79
N GLU A 340 -1.27 -28.83 2.38
CA GLU A 340 -1.30 -30.29 2.44
C GLU A 340 -1.61 -30.91 1.06
N ASN A 341 -2.57 -30.34 0.33
CA ASN A 341 -2.88 -30.73 -1.04
C ASN A 341 -1.64 -30.63 -1.96
N LEU A 342 -0.82 -29.59 -1.81
CA LEU A 342 0.42 -29.44 -2.57
C LEU A 342 1.47 -30.53 -2.24
N LYS A 343 1.52 -31.05 -1.01
CA LYS A 343 2.37 -32.21 -0.68
C LYS A 343 1.90 -33.47 -1.40
N ILE A 344 0.58 -33.73 -1.38
CA ILE A 344 -0.01 -34.90 -2.06
C ILE A 344 0.31 -34.84 -3.56
N VAL A 345 0.10 -33.69 -4.21
CA VAL A 345 0.44 -33.49 -5.63
C VAL A 345 1.94 -33.68 -5.89
N GLN A 346 2.82 -33.26 -4.97
CA GLN A 346 4.26 -33.49 -5.08
C GLN A 346 4.64 -34.97 -4.94
N GLU A 347 3.96 -35.73 -4.07
CA GLU A 347 4.14 -37.17 -3.93
C GLU A 347 3.66 -37.92 -5.19
N ASP A 348 2.49 -37.57 -5.71
CA ASP A 348 1.97 -38.11 -6.98
C ASP A 348 2.93 -37.82 -8.14
N LEU A 349 3.46 -36.59 -8.25
CA LEU A 349 4.45 -36.23 -9.27
C LEU A 349 5.72 -37.08 -9.15
N ASN A 350 6.20 -37.32 -7.92
CA ASN A 350 7.35 -38.19 -7.67
C ASN A 350 7.06 -39.66 -8.06
N ILE A 351 5.82 -40.15 -7.88
CA ILE A 351 5.39 -41.48 -8.31
C ILE A 351 5.35 -41.57 -9.84
N GLN A 352 4.73 -40.58 -10.51
CA GLN A 352 4.68 -40.53 -11.97
C GLN A 352 6.09 -40.48 -12.59
N GLN A 353 7.01 -39.73 -11.99
CA GLN A 353 8.40 -39.67 -12.46
C GLN A 353 9.11 -41.04 -12.37
N ARG A 354 8.88 -41.83 -11.30
CA ARG A 354 9.39 -43.21 -11.21
C ARG A 354 8.76 -44.14 -12.26
N ASN A 355 7.45 -44.00 -12.51
CA ASN A 355 6.76 -44.78 -13.53
C ASN A 355 7.31 -44.49 -14.93
N ILE A 356 7.57 -43.22 -15.24
CA ILE A 356 8.19 -42.78 -16.51
C ILE A 356 9.59 -43.41 -16.66
N LEU A 357 10.44 -43.36 -15.62
CA LEU A 357 11.77 -43.99 -15.65
C LEU A 357 11.70 -45.51 -15.83
N SER A 358 10.67 -46.18 -15.28
CA SER A 358 10.44 -47.61 -15.54
C SER A 358 10.04 -47.87 -16.99
N MET A 359 9.09 -47.10 -17.53
CA MET A 359 8.64 -47.23 -18.92
C MET A 359 9.78 -46.92 -19.91
N GLU A 360 10.65 -45.95 -19.61
CA GLU A 360 11.84 -45.65 -20.41
C GLU A 360 12.83 -46.83 -20.43
N LYS A 361 13.05 -47.49 -19.29
CA LYS A 361 13.88 -48.71 -19.21
C LYS A 361 13.26 -49.87 -20.01
N ASP A 362 11.95 -50.07 -19.90
CA ASP A 362 11.25 -51.12 -20.62
C ASP A 362 11.25 -50.85 -22.14
N PHE A 363 11.09 -49.60 -22.55
CA PHE A 363 11.18 -49.16 -23.94
C PHE A 363 12.59 -49.36 -24.52
N ASN A 364 13.64 -48.99 -23.79
CA ASN A 364 15.02 -49.26 -24.18
C ASN A 364 15.32 -50.76 -24.31
N THR A 365 14.71 -51.59 -23.46
CA THR A 365 14.80 -53.06 -23.55
C THR A 365 14.10 -53.57 -24.82
N HIS A 366 12.94 -53.01 -25.18
CA HIS A 366 12.25 -53.35 -26.42
C HIS A 366 13.02 -52.89 -27.66
N LEU A 367 13.67 -51.73 -27.63
CA LEU A 367 14.56 -51.24 -28.69
C LEU A 367 15.71 -52.22 -28.96
N GLN A 368 16.34 -52.74 -27.92
CA GLN A 368 17.39 -53.78 -28.07
C GLN A 368 16.82 -55.07 -28.68
N ASN A 369 15.64 -55.51 -28.22
CA ASN A 369 14.99 -56.70 -28.79
C ASN A 369 14.60 -56.51 -30.26
N ILE A 370 14.17 -55.31 -30.66
CA ILE A 370 13.88 -54.96 -32.06
C ILE A 370 15.16 -54.97 -32.89
N SER A 371 16.25 -54.35 -32.42
CA SER A 371 17.55 -54.36 -33.12
C SER A 371 18.07 -55.79 -33.32
N ASN A 372 17.94 -56.65 -32.30
CA ASN A 372 18.27 -58.08 -32.42
C ASN A 372 17.34 -58.79 -33.42
N PHE A 373 16.06 -58.43 -33.47
CA PHE A 373 15.12 -59.01 -34.43
C PHE A 373 15.40 -58.56 -35.87
N GLU A 374 15.78 -57.29 -36.08
CA GLU A 374 16.22 -56.75 -37.37
C GLU A 374 17.46 -57.50 -37.88
N GLU A 375 18.49 -57.69 -37.04
CA GLU A 375 19.69 -58.48 -37.38
C GLU A 375 19.33 -59.94 -37.76
N ASN A 376 18.46 -60.58 -36.99
CA ASN A 376 17.95 -61.92 -37.32
C ASN A 376 17.14 -61.92 -38.63
N LEU A 377 16.39 -60.85 -38.93
CA LEU A 377 15.62 -60.71 -40.16
C LEU A 377 16.52 -60.47 -41.38
N GLU A 378 17.61 -59.72 -41.25
CA GLU A 378 18.62 -59.54 -42.29
C GLU A 378 19.32 -60.88 -42.61
N ILE A 379 19.68 -61.66 -41.58
CA ILE A 379 20.22 -63.02 -41.75
C ILE A 379 19.18 -63.92 -42.46
N LEU A 380 17.91 -63.86 -42.06
CA LEU A 380 16.84 -64.64 -42.68
C LEU A 380 16.62 -64.22 -44.14
N LEU A 381 16.60 -62.92 -44.44
CA LEU A 381 16.48 -62.36 -45.79
C LEU A 381 17.67 -62.74 -46.67
N SER A 382 18.89 -62.77 -46.14
CA SER A 382 20.08 -63.24 -46.84
C SER A 382 19.97 -64.73 -47.21
N ASN A 383 19.60 -65.56 -46.24
CA ASN A 383 19.37 -67.00 -46.46
C ASN A 383 18.22 -67.24 -47.46
N PHE A 384 17.12 -66.50 -47.33
CA PHE A 384 15.98 -66.61 -48.24
C PHE A 384 16.34 -66.11 -49.64
N SER A 385 17.09 -65.01 -49.77
CA SER A 385 17.61 -64.51 -51.06
C SER A 385 18.53 -65.52 -51.74
N THR A 386 19.36 -66.23 -50.97
CA THR A 386 20.18 -67.34 -51.48
C THR A 386 19.29 -68.47 -52.01
N ALA A 387 18.33 -68.95 -51.21
CA ALA A 387 17.36 -69.96 -51.64
C ALA A 387 16.46 -69.49 -52.80
N LEU A 388 16.20 -68.18 -52.93
CA LEU A 388 15.41 -67.59 -54.01
C LEU A 388 16.25 -67.44 -55.28
N MET A 389 17.56 -67.24 -55.20
CA MET A 389 18.46 -67.39 -56.35
C MET A 389 18.54 -68.85 -56.82
N GLU A 390 18.53 -69.82 -55.90
CA GLU A 390 18.43 -71.25 -56.22
C GLU A 390 17.07 -71.61 -56.86
N MET A 391 15.96 -71.07 -56.36
CA MET A 391 14.60 -71.28 -56.89
C MET A 391 14.31 -70.49 -58.19
N LYS A 392 14.91 -69.32 -58.39
CA LYS A 392 14.75 -68.50 -59.60
C LYS A 392 15.43 -69.15 -60.81
N ASN A 393 16.52 -69.90 -60.59
CA ASN A 393 17.08 -70.83 -61.57
C ASN A 393 16.10 -71.95 -62.01
N LEU A 394 14.95 -72.11 -61.33
CA LEU A 394 13.91 -73.10 -61.64
C LEU A 394 12.58 -72.48 -62.10
N THR A 395 12.39 -71.16 -62.03
CA THR A 395 11.10 -70.51 -62.34
C THR A 395 11.24 -69.11 -62.97
N ASP A 396 11.37 -69.09 -64.31
CA ASP A 396 10.78 -68.00 -65.09
C ASP A 396 9.25 -68.22 -65.14
N LYS A 397 8.49 -67.38 -64.43
CA LYS A 397 7.06 -67.15 -64.71
C LYS A 397 6.55 -65.87 -64.06
N GLU A 398 5.83 -65.09 -64.87
CA GLU A 398 5.21 -63.82 -64.52
C GLU A 398 4.09 -64.02 -63.49
N ASP A 399 3.96 -63.12 -62.51
CA ASP A 399 2.72 -62.96 -61.74
C ASP A 399 2.15 -61.57 -62.00
N ASN A 400 0.90 -61.53 -62.45
CA ASN A 400 0.31 -60.40 -63.15
C ASN A 400 -0.55 -59.56 -62.17
N GLN A 401 0.09 -59.11 -61.08
CA GLN A 401 -0.62 -58.51 -59.95
C GLN A 401 -0.89 -57.02 -60.19
N ILE A 402 -2.17 -56.63 -60.17
CA ILE A 402 -2.60 -55.24 -60.38
C ILE A 402 -2.23 -54.40 -59.16
N THR A 403 -1.36 -53.40 -59.34
CA THR A 403 -0.89 -52.51 -58.28
C THR A 403 -1.58 -51.13 -58.33
N SER A 404 -2.07 -50.73 -59.49
CA SER A 404 -2.70 -49.44 -59.75
C SER A 404 -3.79 -49.55 -60.81
N CYS A 405 -4.75 -48.61 -60.80
CA CYS A 405 -5.70 -48.47 -61.92
C CYS A 405 -5.01 -48.19 -63.27
N ARG A 406 -3.76 -47.71 -63.26
CA ARG A 406 -2.95 -47.54 -64.48
C ARG A 406 -2.62 -48.87 -65.17
N ASP A 407 -2.60 -49.97 -64.43
CA ASP A 407 -2.32 -51.31 -64.94
C ASP A 407 -3.59 -51.96 -65.55
N VAL A 408 -4.76 -51.33 -65.37
CA VAL A 408 -6.07 -51.91 -65.71
C VAL A 408 -6.50 -51.56 -67.13
N ASN A 409 -6.22 -52.47 -68.06
CA ASN A 409 -6.71 -52.39 -69.43
C ASN A 409 -8.13 -52.99 -69.56
N SER A 410 -9.15 -52.14 -69.50
CA SER A 410 -10.56 -52.52 -69.74
C SER A 410 -11.20 -51.76 -70.90
N LYS A 411 -12.23 -52.34 -71.51
CA LYS A 411 -13.11 -51.66 -72.47
C LYS A 411 -14.14 -50.77 -71.76
N ASP A 412 -14.54 -51.14 -70.56
CA ASP A 412 -15.55 -50.41 -69.79
C ASP A 412 -14.98 -49.12 -69.20
N ASP A 413 -15.76 -48.04 -69.26
CA ASP A 413 -15.39 -46.73 -68.69
C ASP A 413 -14.98 -46.85 -67.22
N ARG A 414 -15.69 -47.69 -66.46
CA ARG A 414 -15.46 -47.93 -65.04
C ARG A 414 -15.51 -49.41 -64.73
N VAL A 415 -14.48 -49.92 -64.06
CA VAL A 415 -14.34 -51.33 -63.69
C VAL A 415 -13.93 -51.45 -62.23
N VAL A 416 -14.43 -52.48 -61.54
CA VAL A 416 -14.09 -52.77 -60.15
C VAL A 416 -13.02 -53.84 -60.11
N VAL A 417 -11.92 -53.58 -59.40
CA VAL A 417 -10.76 -54.48 -59.28
C VAL A 417 -10.34 -54.59 -57.82
N THR A 418 -9.56 -55.62 -57.51
CA THR A 418 -8.89 -55.77 -56.21
C THR A 418 -7.40 -55.55 -56.42
N LEU A 419 -6.82 -54.58 -55.71
CA LEU A 419 -5.38 -54.32 -55.74
C LEU A 419 -4.59 -55.46 -55.09
N ALA A 420 -3.28 -55.51 -55.34
CA ALA A 420 -2.31 -56.36 -54.64
C ALA A 420 -2.42 -56.30 -53.09
N SER A 421 -2.87 -55.17 -52.54
CA SER A 421 -3.12 -54.97 -51.11
C SER A 421 -4.41 -55.63 -50.57
N GLY A 422 -5.20 -56.27 -51.43
CA GLY A 422 -6.53 -56.78 -51.10
C GLY A 422 -7.65 -55.71 -51.10
N LEU A 423 -7.32 -54.43 -51.32
CA LEU A 423 -8.31 -53.35 -51.38
C LEU A 423 -9.11 -53.42 -52.69
N LYS A 424 -10.42 -53.63 -52.58
CA LYS A 424 -11.37 -53.49 -53.70
C LYS A 424 -11.59 -52.01 -54.00
N ILE A 425 -11.45 -51.61 -55.27
CA ILE A 425 -11.59 -50.23 -55.75
C ILE A 425 -12.34 -50.18 -57.09
N MET A 426 -12.86 -49.00 -57.45
CA MET A 426 -13.37 -48.73 -58.80
C MET A 426 -12.37 -47.84 -59.56
N CYS A 427 -11.94 -48.31 -60.73
CA CYS A 427 -11.06 -47.59 -61.64
C CYS A 427 -11.87 -46.89 -62.74
N ASP A 428 -11.53 -45.64 -63.08
CA ASP A 428 -11.92 -45.00 -64.34
C ASP A 428 -10.81 -45.23 -65.38
N THR A 429 -11.15 -45.84 -66.52
CA THR A 429 -10.18 -46.27 -67.54
C THR A 429 -10.16 -45.40 -68.79
N LYS A 430 -10.90 -44.28 -68.80
CA LYS A 430 -11.11 -43.45 -69.99
C LYS A 430 -10.94 -41.96 -69.74
N THR A 431 -11.40 -41.46 -68.59
CA THR A 431 -11.35 -40.03 -68.27
C THR A 431 -9.92 -39.56 -68.16
N ASP A 432 -9.54 -38.54 -68.94
CA ASP A 432 -8.21 -37.90 -68.89
C ASP A 432 -7.03 -38.91 -68.99
N GLY A 433 -7.11 -39.83 -69.95
CA GLY A 433 -6.13 -40.91 -70.15
C GLY A 433 -6.35 -42.15 -69.28
N GLY A 434 -7.28 -42.10 -68.32
CA GLY A 434 -7.62 -43.21 -67.44
C GLY A 434 -6.59 -43.45 -66.32
N GLY A 435 -6.80 -44.55 -65.57
CA GLY A 435 -5.94 -44.93 -64.47
C GLY A 435 -6.27 -44.23 -63.14
N TRP A 436 -7.47 -43.66 -63.02
CA TRP A 436 -7.95 -42.97 -61.81
C TRP A 436 -8.61 -43.93 -60.83
N ILE A 437 -8.29 -43.82 -59.54
CA ILE A 437 -9.03 -44.49 -58.45
C ILE A 437 -10.22 -43.59 -58.08
N ILE A 438 -11.45 -44.08 -58.29
CA ILE A 438 -12.66 -43.39 -57.81
C ILE A 438 -12.82 -43.72 -56.33
N PHE A 439 -12.61 -42.73 -55.45
CA PHE A 439 -12.80 -42.88 -54.00
C PHE A 439 -14.15 -42.33 -53.49
N GLN A 440 -14.84 -41.53 -54.28
CA GLN A 440 -16.16 -40.99 -53.97
C GLN A 440 -16.98 -40.95 -55.26
N ARG A 441 -18.27 -41.36 -55.19
CA ARG A 441 -19.18 -41.28 -56.32
C ARG A 441 -20.60 -40.97 -55.86
N ARG A 442 -21.21 -39.97 -56.50
CA ARG A 442 -22.63 -39.58 -56.36
C ARG A 442 -23.28 -39.55 -57.75
N ILE A 443 -24.44 -40.18 -57.91
CA ILE A 443 -25.15 -40.30 -59.20
C ILE A 443 -26.68 -40.34 -59.09
N ASN A 444 -27.27 -40.73 -57.96
CA ASN A 444 -28.70 -41.03 -57.86
C ASN A 444 -29.33 -40.76 -56.48
N GLY A 445 -28.54 -40.54 -55.43
CA GLY A 445 -29.01 -40.29 -54.06
C GLY A 445 -29.56 -41.51 -53.33
N GLN A 446 -29.26 -42.73 -53.79
CA GLN A 446 -29.69 -43.96 -53.11
C GLN A 446 -28.89 -44.25 -51.84
N VAL A 447 -27.67 -43.72 -51.72
CA VAL A 447 -26.85 -43.86 -50.52
C VAL A 447 -26.91 -42.58 -49.71
N ASP A 448 -27.28 -42.70 -48.43
CA ASP A 448 -27.18 -41.61 -47.47
C ASP A 448 -25.70 -41.33 -47.13
N PHE A 449 -25.28 -40.07 -47.29
CA PHE A 449 -23.94 -39.58 -46.96
C PHE A 449 -23.90 -38.79 -45.63
N TYR A 450 -25.03 -38.58 -44.95
CA TYR A 450 -25.04 -38.00 -43.61
C TYR A 450 -24.68 -39.06 -42.57
N ARG A 451 -23.40 -39.41 -42.51
CA ARG A 451 -22.85 -40.52 -41.72
C ARG A 451 -21.88 -40.07 -40.64
N ASN A 452 -21.68 -40.94 -39.65
CA ASN A 452 -20.79 -40.74 -38.52
C ASN A 452 -19.30 -40.92 -38.88
N TRP A 453 -18.41 -40.60 -37.94
CA TRP A 453 -16.95 -40.70 -38.11
C TRP A 453 -16.53 -42.11 -38.51
N GLN A 454 -17.10 -43.13 -37.87
CA GLN A 454 -16.75 -44.53 -38.10
C GLN A 454 -17.08 -44.99 -39.54
N ALA A 455 -18.24 -44.59 -40.07
CA ALA A 455 -18.59 -44.88 -41.46
C ALA A 455 -17.66 -44.15 -42.44
N TYR A 456 -17.36 -42.87 -42.20
CA TYR A 456 -16.41 -42.13 -43.04
C TYR A 456 -14.97 -42.64 -42.94
N ARG A 457 -14.58 -43.22 -41.80
CA ARG A 457 -13.29 -43.90 -41.60
C ARG A 457 -13.15 -45.13 -42.50
N TYR A 458 -14.10 -46.06 -42.43
CA TYR A 458 -14.02 -47.37 -43.08
C TYR A 458 -14.60 -47.42 -44.50
N GLY A 459 -15.44 -46.46 -44.87
CA GLY A 459 -16.16 -46.42 -46.14
C GLY A 459 -17.58 -46.96 -46.05
N PHE A 460 -18.42 -46.62 -47.03
CA PHE A 460 -19.83 -47.02 -47.12
C PHE A 460 -20.38 -46.88 -48.54
N GLY A 461 -21.57 -47.43 -48.78
CA GLY A 461 -22.20 -47.52 -50.09
C GLY A 461 -21.78 -48.79 -50.83
N ASP A 462 -22.11 -48.88 -52.12
CA ASP A 462 -21.84 -50.05 -52.95
C ASP A 462 -21.52 -49.66 -54.39
N TYR A 463 -20.56 -50.37 -55.00
CA TYR A 463 -20.21 -50.21 -56.40
C TYR A 463 -21.36 -50.59 -57.35
N ASP A 464 -22.19 -51.56 -56.97
CA ASP A 464 -23.30 -52.07 -57.79
C ASP A 464 -24.50 -51.10 -57.77
N ILE A 465 -24.71 -50.39 -56.65
CA ILE A 465 -25.65 -49.25 -56.54
C ILE A 465 -25.08 -48.00 -57.23
N GLY A 466 -23.75 -47.93 -57.35
CA GLY A 466 -23.00 -46.89 -58.05
C GLY A 466 -22.75 -45.62 -57.24
N GLU A 467 -23.13 -45.59 -55.96
CA GLU A 467 -22.78 -44.54 -55.00
C GLU A 467 -22.01 -45.12 -53.82
N PHE A 468 -20.86 -44.53 -53.50
CA PHE A 468 -20.01 -44.98 -52.40
C PHE A 468 -19.02 -43.90 -51.95
N TYR A 469 -18.46 -44.13 -50.77
CA TYR A 469 -17.28 -43.46 -50.24
C TYR A 469 -16.28 -44.53 -49.79
N LEU A 470 -15.04 -44.49 -50.30
CA LEU A 470 -14.02 -45.53 -50.11
C LEU A 470 -13.52 -45.64 -48.67
N GLY A 471 -13.68 -44.58 -47.86
CA GLY A 471 -13.23 -44.52 -46.48
C GLY A 471 -11.91 -43.76 -46.32
N ASN A 472 -11.87 -42.85 -45.35
CA ASN A 472 -10.73 -41.97 -45.10
C ASN A 472 -9.45 -42.75 -44.79
N GLU A 473 -9.55 -43.91 -44.11
CA GLU A 473 -8.38 -44.75 -43.83
C GLU A 473 -7.79 -45.35 -45.12
N ASN A 474 -8.65 -45.80 -46.05
CA ASN A 474 -8.22 -46.35 -47.32
C ASN A 474 -7.60 -45.25 -48.20
N ILE A 475 -8.17 -44.04 -48.21
CA ILE A 475 -7.63 -42.89 -48.94
C ILE A 475 -6.31 -42.40 -48.32
N TYR A 476 -6.20 -42.38 -46.98
CA TYR A 476 -4.96 -42.10 -46.26
C TYR A 476 -3.87 -43.11 -46.63
N ASN A 477 -4.17 -44.41 -46.59
CA ASN A 477 -3.20 -45.45 -46.93
C ASN A 477 -2.74 -45.35 -48.39
N LEU A 478 -3.65 -45.11 -49.35
CA LEU A 478 -3.29 -44.88 -50.75
C LEU A 478 -2.39 -43.66 -50.92
N THR A 479 -2.78 -42.50 -50.37
CA THR A 479 -2.05 -41.23 -50.53
C THR A 479 -0.84 -41.06 -49.60
N SER A 480 -0.55 -42.05 -48.76
CA SER A 480 0.59 -41.98 -47.84
C SER A 480 1.94 -42.27 -48.50
N PHE A 481 1.99 -43.26 -49.39
CA PHE A 481 3.23 -43.79 -49.95
C PHE A 481 3.66 -43.17 -51.28
N THR A 482 2.72 -42.64 -52.07
CA THR A 482 2.99 -42.04 -53.38
C THR A 482 2.19 -40.76 -53.58
N ASN A 483 2.66 -39.90 -54.49
CA ASN A 483 1.94 -38.69 -54.87
C ASN A 483 0.75 -39.06 -55.77
N PHE A 484 -0.44 -38.64 -55.36
CA PHE A 484 -1.66 -38.66 -56.18
C PHE A 484 -2.06 -37.23 -56.54
N ASP A 485 -2.69 -37.08 -57.69
CA ASP A 485 -3.45 -35.87 -58.02
C ASP A 485 -4.94 -36.17 -57.80
N LEU A 486 -5.70 -35.15 -57.39
CA LEU A 486 -7.15 -35.23 -57.24
C LEU A 486 -7.83 -34.70 -58.49
N ARG A 487 -8.79 -35.45 -59.02
CA ARG A 487 -9.74 -34.98 -60.03
C ARG A 487 -11.16 -35.07 -59.47
N ILE A 488 -11.93 -34.00 -59.64
CA ILE A 488 -13.35 -33.91 -59.30
C ILE A 488 -14.10 -33.64 -60.60
N ASP A 489 -14.93 -34.57 -61.06
CA ASP A 489 -15.82 -34.38 -62.20
C ASP A 489 -17.26 -34.13 -61.73
N LEU A 490 -17.87 -33.08 -62.27
CA LEU A 490 -19.23 -32.61 -61.96
C LEU A 490 -20.08 -32.59 -63.24
N LYS A 491 -21.39 -32.81 -63.10
CA LYS A 491 -22.34 -32.70 -64.21
C LYS A 491 -23.56 -31.88 -63.80
N PHE A 492 -23.83 -30.79 -64.50
CA PHE A 492 -24.97 -29.90 -64.27
C PHE A 492 -25.60 -29.51 -65.60
N ASN A 493 -26.94 -29.55 -65.69
CA ASN A 493 -27.70 -29.32 -66.94
C ASN A 493 -27.09 -30.03 -68.17
N TYR A 494 -26.76 -31.31 -67.99
CA TYR A 494 -26.08 -32.18 -68.97
C TYR A 494 -24.64 -31.81 -69.36
N GLN A 495 -24.16 -30.61 -69.01
CA GLN A 495 -22.79 -30.16 -69.22
C GLN A 495 -21.84 -30.71 -68.14
N GLY A 496 -20.63 -31.11 -68.55
CA GLY A 496 -19.57 -31.59 -67.67
C GLY A 496 -18.59 -30.48 -67.29
N TYR A 497 -18.15 -30.49 -66.04
CA TYR A 497 -17.14 -29.58 -65.48
C TYR A 497 -16.15 -30.41 -64.65
N PHE A 498 -14.91 -29.92 -64.51
CA PHE A 498 -13.93 -30.57 -63.65
C PHE A 498 -13.05 -29.57 -62.90
N ALA A 499 -12.54 -30.02 -61.75
CA ALA A 499 -11.47 -29.40 -61.01
C ALA A 499 -10.38 -30.46 -60.75
N GLN A 500 -9.12 -30.09 -60.95
CA GLN A 500 -7.95 -30.91 -60.67
C GLN A 500 -7.04 -30.19 -59.68
N TYR A 501 -6.41 -30.96 -58.79
CA TYR A 501 -5.46 -30.46 -57.80
C TYR A 501 -4.25 -31.39 -57.75
N THR A 502 -3.04 -30.83 -57.85
CA THR A 502 -1.83 -31.65 -57.69
C THR A 502 -1.64 -32.07 -56.23
N HIS A 503 -0.82 -33.09 -55.95
CA HIS A 503 -0.38 -33.44 -54.59
C HIS A 503 -1.51 -33.64 -53.56
N PHE A 504 -2.58 -34.33 -53.95
CA PHE A 504 -3.65 -34.71 -53.05
C PHE A 504 -3.20 -35.75 -52.04
N LYS A 505 -3.42 -35.45 -50.76
CA LYS A 505 -3.14 -36.37 -49.66
C LYS A 505 -4.06 -36.12 -48.48
N LEU A 506 -4.46 -37.19 -47.81
CA LEU A 506 -5.02 -37.09 -46.46
C LEU A 506 -3.91 -37.39 -45.45
N LEU A 507 -3.95 -36.72 -44.30
CA LEU A 507 -3.11 -37.07 -43.16
C LEU A 507 -3.77 -38.17 -42.31
N SER A 508 -3.07 -38.61 -41.26
CA SER A 508 -3.52 -39.74 -40.42
C SER A 508 -4.81 -39.44 -39.65
N GLU A 509 -5.46 -40.46 -39.09
CA GLU A 509 -6.62 -40.27 -38.20
C GLU A 509 -6.27 -39.41 -36.96
N ARG A 510 -5.02 -39.47 -36.50
CA ARG A 510 -4.50 -38.62 -35.39
C ARG A 510 -4.46 -37.14 -35.77
N GLU A 511 -4.39 -36.85 -37.06
CA GLU A 511 -4.50 -35.50 -37.64
C GLU A 511 -5.87 -35.28 -38.29
N PHE A 512 -6.89 -36.03 -37.85
CA PHE A 512 -8.29 -35.90 -38.27
C PHE A 512 -8.48 -35.93 -39.80
N TYR A 513 -7.68 -36.75 -40.49
CA TYR A 513 -7.71 -36.89 -41.96
C TYR A 513 -7.55 -35.56 -42.72
N ARG A 514 -6.72 -34.65 -42.19
CA ARG A 514 -6.47 -33.31 -42.75
C ARG A 514 -6.23 -33.32 -44.25
N LEU A 515 -6.90 -32.44 -44.99
CA LEU A 515 -6.75 -32.31 -46.43
C LEU A 515 -5.46 -31.58 -46.82
N LYS A 516 -4.66 -32.20 -47.66
CA LYS A 516 -3.55 -31.58 -48.40
C LYS A 516 -3.86 -31.60 -49.89
N ILE A 517 -3.72 -30.44 -50.53
CA ILE A 517 -3.86 -30.23 -51.98
C ILE A 517 -2.85 -29.16 -52.44
N GLY A 518 -2.33 -29.33 -53.65
CA GLY A 518 -1.43 -28.44 -54.36
C GLY A 518 -2.18 -27.44 -55.24
N ASP A 519 -1.71 -27.29 -56.48
CA ASP A 519 -2.17 -26.27 -57.42
C ASP A 519 -3.44 -26.70 -58.17
N TYR A 520 -4.37 -25.77 -58.36
CA TYR A 520 -5.63 -25.97 -59.07
C TYR A 520 -5.50 -25.85 -60.60
N SER A 521 -6.24 -26.67 -61.33
CA SER A 521 -6.58 -26.48 -62.73
C SER A 521 -8.02 -26.95 -63.03
N GLY A 522 -8.60 -26.52 -64.15
CA GLY A 522 -9.93 -26.96 -64.61
C GLY A 522 -10.93 -25.84 -64.85
N ASN A 523 -12.18 -26.22 -65.15
CA ASN A 523 -13.25 -25.32 -65.58
C ASN A 523 -14.47 -25.27 -64.62
N ALA A 524 -14.43 -25.98 -63.49
CA ALA A 524 -15.49 -25.92 -62.47
C ALA A 524 -15.37 -24.72 -61.51
N GLY A 525 -14.21 -24.06 -61.46
CA GLY A 525 -13.87 -23.06 -60.45
C GLY A 525 -13.30 -23.70 -59.18
N ASP A 526 -12.40 -22.98 -58.50
CA ASP A 526 -11.72 -23.49 -57.32
C ASP A 526 -12.56 -23.27 -56.05
N SER A 527 -13.34 -24.29 -55.70
CA SER A 527 -14.12 -24.34 -54.45
C SER A 527 -13.55 -25.30 -53.41
N LEU A 528 -12.37 -25.91 -53.66
CA LEU A 528 -11.72 -26.82 -52.71
C LEU A 528 -10.53 -26.17 -51.98
N LEU A 529 -9.88 -25.16 -52.57
CA LEU A 529 -8.76 -24.45 -51.93
C LEU A 529 -9.10 -23.89 -50.53
N TYR A 530 -10.35 -23.46 -50.32
CA TYR A 530 -10.88 -23.05 -49.01
C TYR A 530 -10.80 -24.15 -47.93
N HIS A 531 -10.84 -25.41 -48.35
CA HIS A 531 -10.78 -26.60 -47.50
C HIS A 531 -9.35 -27.13 -47.28
N LYS A 532 -8.35 -26.52 -47.92
CA LYS A 532 -6.94 -26.87 -47.76
C LYS A 532 -6.52 -26.70 -46.30
N ASP A 533 -5.77 -27.67 -45.78
CA ASP A 533 -5.28 -27.69 -44.40
C ASP A 533 -6.38 -27.73 -43.31
N MET A 534 -7.63 -28.02 -43.66
CA MET A 534 -8.72 -28.25 -42.70
C MET A 534 -8.86 -29.71 -42.32
N TYR A 535 -9.43 -29.95 -41.13
CA TYR A 535 -9.70 -31.28 -40.59
C TYR A 535 -11.04 -31.80 -41.08
N PHE A 536 -11.14 -33.11 -41.32
CA PHE A 536 -12.41 -33.73 -41.65
C PHE A 536 -13.35 -33.67 -40.45
N SER A 537 -14.64 -33.42 -40.65
CA SER A 537 -15.64 -33.43 -39.59
C SER A 537 -16.93 -34.13 -40.01
N THR A 538 -17.53 -34.84 -39.05
CA THR A 538 -18.83 -35.52 -39.14
C THR A 538 -19.76 -35.01 -38.04
N TYR A 539 -21.06 -35.32 -38.09
CA TYR A 539 -22.01 -34.81 -37.10
C TYR A 539 -21.70 -35.24 -35.65
N ASP A 540 -21.00 -36.36 -35.46
CA ASP A 540 -20.57 -36.94 -34.19
C ASP A 540 -19.12 -36.60 -33.80
N LYS A 541 -18.34 -35.99 -34.71
CA LYS A 541 -16.95 -35.59 -34.46
C LYS A 541 -16.64 -34.28 -35.17
N ASP A 542 -16.81 -33.20 -34.41
CA ASP A 542 -16.58 -31.85 -34.88
C ASP A 542 -15.11 -31.46 -34.75
N ASN A 543 -14.47 -31.14 -35.88
CA ASN A 543 -13.09 -30.65 -35.95
C ASN A 543 -13.00 -29.37 -36.82
N ASN A 544 -14.13 -28.68 -37.06
CA ASN A 544 -14.18 -27.48 -37.90
C ASN A 544 -13.74 -26.21 -37.13
N ARG A 545 -13.71 -25.03 -37.77
CA ARG A 545 -13.25 -23.76 -37.13
C ARG A 545 -14.37 -22.78 -36.76
N ASP A 546 -15.59 -23.03 -37.20
CA ASP A 546 -16.79 -22.33 -36.77
C ASP A 546 -17.13 -22.67 -35.30
N HIS A 547 -18.03 -21.89 -34.70
CA HIS A 547 -18.59 -22.17 -33.37
C HIS A 547 -19.77 -23.15 -33.44
N ARG A 548 -20.19 -23.53 -34.65
CA ARG A 548 -21.28 -24.45 -34.95
C ARG A 548 -20.71 -25.72 -35.57
N ASN A 549 -21.37 -26.85 -35.34
CA ASN A 549 -21.05 -28.09 -36.02
C ASN A 549 -21.55 -28.04 -37.47
N CYS A 550 -20.67 -27.65 -38.39
CA CYS A 550 -20.96 -27.52 -39.83
C CYS A 550 -21.47 -28.83 -40.44
N ALA A 551 -20.97 -29.99 -39.99
CA ALA A 551 -21.40 -31.29 -40.48
C ALA A 551 -22.87 -31.58 -40.09
N ALA A 552 -23.26 -31.21 -38.88
CA ALA A 552 -24.64 -31.32 -38.40
C ALA A 552 -25.58 -30.29 -39.04
N GLU A 553 -25.15 -29.03 -39.19
CA GLU A 553 -25.96 -27.95 -39.80
C GLU A 553 -26.23 -28.19 -41.29
N TYR A 554 -25.21 -28.53 -42.07
CA TYR A 554 -25.30 -28.69 -43.53
C TYR A 554 -25.58 -30.13 -43.98
N ARG A 555 -25.69 -31.07 -43.04
CA ARG A 555 -26.07 -32.49 -43.25
C ARG A 555 -25.16 -33.22 -44.25
N GLY A 556 -23.87 -33.30 -43.91
CA GLY A 556 -22.88 -34.14 -44.60
C GLY A 556 -21.59 -34.26 -43.80
N ALA A 557 -20.50 -34.63 -44.46
CA ALA A 557 -19.17 -34.65 -43.83
C ALA A 557 -18.09 -34.20 -44.82
N TRP A 558 -17.22 -33.30 -44.36
CA TRP A 558 -16.23 -32.64 -45.21
C TRP A 558 -15.09 -32.03 -44.38
N TRP A 559 -14.09 -31.49 -45.06
CA TRP A 559 -13.02 -30.71 -44.46
C TRP A 559 -13.48 -29.26 -44.20
N TYR A 560 -14.50 -29.08 -43.37
CA TYR A 560 -15.13 -27.77 -43.14
C TYR A 560 -14.17 -26.77 -42.49
N ASP A 561 -14.30 -25.49 -42.88
CA ASP A 561 -13.71 -24.34 -42.20
C ASP A 561 -14.83 -23.60 -41.44
N SER A 562 -15.51 -22.63 -42.09
CA SER A 562 -16.63 -21.87 -41.51
C SER A 562 -17.67 -21.45 -42.58
N CYS A 563 -18.43 -22.35 -43.22
CA CYS A 563 -18.37 -23.81 -43.16
C CYS A 563 -17.79 -24.40 -44.45
N HIS A 564 -18.31 -24.00 -45.63
CA HIS A 564 -17.87 -24.58 -46.90
C HIS A 564 -18.05 -23.71 -48.14
N HIS A 565 -17.16 -23.89 -49.12
CA HIS A 565 -17.37 -23.49 -50.52
C HIS A 565 -17.68 -24.68 -51.42
N SER A 566 -17.25 -25.90 -51.08
CA SER A 566 -17.69 -27.15 -51.72
C SER A 566 -18.29 -28.13 -50.71
N HIS A 567 -19.33 -28.88 -51.09
CA HIS A 567 -19.98 -29.85 -50.19
C HIS A 567 -20.49 -31.09 -50.95
N LEU A 568 -19.57 -31.85 -51.56
CA LEU A 568 -19.90 -32.98 -52.44
C LEU A 568 -20.49 -34.20 -51.71
N ASN A 569 -20.34 -34.24 -50.39
CA ASN A 569 -20.89 -35.26 -49.49
C ASN A 569 -22.21 -34.85 -48.83
N GLY A 570 -22.83 -33.74 -49.26
CA GLY A 570 -24.13 -33.32 -48.73
C GLY A 570 -25.31 -34.17 -49.20
N VAL A 571 -26.50 -33.81 -48.73
CA VAL A 571 -27.78 -34.37 -49.18
C VAL A 571 -27.93 -34.22 -50.70
N TRP A 572 -28.32 -35.31 -51.36
CA TRP A 572 -28.48 -35.32 -52.82
C TRP A 572 -29.66 -34.45 -53.26
N GLY A 573 -29.46 -33.62 -54.30
CA GLY A 573 -30.49 -32.77 -54.89
C GLY A 573 -30.80 -31.46 -54.16
N GLU A 574 -30.42 -31.28 -52.90
CA GLU A 574 -30.78 -30.09 -52.09
C GLU A 574 -30.20 -28.76 -52.66
N GLY A 575 -29.08 -28.84 -53.40
CA GLY A 575 -28.45 -27.68 -54.04
C GLY A 575 -29.20 -27.08 -55.24
N ILE A 576 -30.16 -27.79 -55.84
CA ILE A 576 -30.81 -27.36 -57.10
C ILE A 576 -31.61 -26.05 -56.91
N GLN A 577 -32.18 -25.81 -55.72
CA GLN A 577 -32.89 -24.57 -55.43
C GLN A 577 -31.97 -23.35 -55.21
N LYS A 578 -30.72 -23.55 -54.79
CA LYS A 578 -29.75 -22.43 -54.60
C LYS A 578 -28.97 -22.11 -55.87
N ALA A 579 -28.71 -23.09 -56.74
CA ALA A 579 -28.08 -22.86 -58.04
C ALA A 579 -28.89 -21.92 -58.95
N LEU A 580 -30.22 -21.90 -58.80
CA LEU A 580 -31.14 -20.99 -59.50
C LEU A 580 -31.00 -19.50 -59.11
N PHE A 581 -30.29 -19.18 -58.02
CA PHE A 581 -30.14 -17.81 -57.49
C PHE A 581 -28.67 -17.38 -57.28
N GLY A 582 -27.71 -18.13 -57.80
CA GLY A 582 -26.29 -18.03 -57.39
C GLY A 582 -25.24 -18.00 -58.49
N ILE A 583 -25.58 -17.77 -59.77
CA ILE A 583 -24.58 -17.53 -60.82
C ILE A 583 -24.35 -16.02 -60.97
N LYS A 584 -23.14 -15.59 -60.63
CA LYS A 584 -22.51 -14.33 -61.07
C LYS A 584 -21.11 -14.63 -61.56
#